data_AF-A0A162PPI2-F1
#
_entry.id   AF-A0A162PPI2-F1
#
_cell.length_a   1.000
_cell.length_b   1.000
_cell.length_c   1.000
_cell.angle_alpha   90.00
_cell.angle_beta   90.00
_cell.angle_gamma   90.00
#
_symmetry.space_group_name_H-M   'P 1'
#
loop_
_entity.id
_entity.type
_entity.pdbx_description
1 polymer ?
#
loop_
_entity_poly.entity_id
_entity_poly.type
_entity_poly.pdbx_seq_one_letter_code
_entity_poly.pdbx_strand_id
1 'polypeptide(L)'
;MPYTNFFILKTACVFCRRSHMTCDDGRPCQRCTKRNIGHKCYDTPRPSAKKRASATLDIISPVSADDKLVIWGNLLEFNPNSDSPFEENVNESVSRERRESMRENFFLIAADPTDGNIEDRLNQIINAKYEAGFLKPYNYVNGYARLQRYMDQHMSSNTRRRILNVMGTFRPAFREIAQSLTDIDLILVEEAFERLLLDYDRVFSAMAVPACLWRRTGEIYKGNKEFASLIDVPVDQLSDGKLCIYEIMAEESIVNYWEKYGNIAFDPRQKAVLTSCLLRTKKKSVVLSCCFSFTIRRDRYDIPTIIVGNFLPIEIQS
;
A
#
# COMPACT_ATOMS: atom_id res chain seq x y z
N MET A 1 -50.91 10.01 -27.71
CA MET A 1 -50.28 11.34 -27.82
C MET A 1 -49.82 11.80 -26.43
N PRO A 2 -48.60 11.48 -25.97
CA PRO A 2 -48.02 12.15 -24.82
C PRO A 2 -46.93 13.13 -25.25
N TYR A 3 -47.05 14.36 -24.78
CA TYR A 3 -46.01 15.38 -24.79
C TYR A 3 -44.84 14.91 -23.91
N THR A 4 -43.67 14.66 -24.52
CA THR A 4 -42.41 14.53 -23.76
C THR A 4 -41.73 15.89 -23.69
N ASN A 5 -41.90 16.53 -22.53
CA ASN A 5 -41.13 17.69 -22.12
C ASN A 5 -39.70 17.23 -21.79
N PHE A 6 -38.80 17.27 -22.78
CA PHE A 6 -37.38 16.94 -22.59
C PHE A 6 -36.68 18.15 -21.96
N PHE A 7 -36.62 18.18 -20.63
CA PHE A 7 -35.69 19.08 -19.92
C PHE A 7 -34.25 18.69 -20.27
N ILE A 8 -33.65 19.39 -21.23
CA ILE A 8 -32.22 19.32 -21.49
C ILE A 8 -31.52 19.93 -20.27
N LEU A 9 -30.90 19.07 -19.43
CA LEU A 9 -30.10 19.51 -18.28
C LEU A 9 -28.98 20.45 -18.76
N LYS A 10 -29.13 21.75 -18.47
CA LYS A 10 -28.12 22.78 -18.71
C LYS A 10 -26.83 22.42 -17.98
N THR A 11 -25.77 22.14 -18.74
CA THR A 11 -24.46 21.78 -18.18
C THR A 11 -23.61 23.04 -18.13
N ALA A 12 -23.17 23.42 -16.93
CA ALA A 12 -22.24 24.54 -16.77
C ALA A 12 -20.83 24.13 -17.23
N CYS A 13 -20.10 25.06 -17.86
CA CYS A 13 -18.72 24.81 -18.28
C CYS A 13 -17.81 24.54 -17.07
N VAL A 14 -16.66 23.90 -17.29
CA VAL A 14 -15.72 23.49 -16.22
C VAL A 14 -15.35 24.66 -15.28
N PHE A 15 -15.13 25.85 -15.85
CA PHE A 15 -14.70 27.03 -15.08
C PHE A 15 -15.81 27.61 -14.23
N CYS A 16 -17.03 27.77 -14.77
CA CYS A 16 -18.16 28.24 -13.99
C CYS A 16 -18.57 27.22 -12.92
N ARG A 17 -18.44 25.91 -13.22
CA ARG A 17 -18.68 24.85 -12.24
C ARG A 17 -17.70 24.92 -11.08
N ARG A 18 -16.39 25.05 -11.33
CA ARG A 18 -15.36 25.13 -10.28
C ARG A 18 -15.48 26.39 -9.42
N SER A 19 -15.97 27.49 -10.00
CA SER A 19 -16.24 28.73 -9.25
C SER A 19 -17.63 28.77 -8.58
N HIS A 20 -18.44 27.71 -8.68
CA HIS A 20 -19.82 27.65 -8.15
C HIS A 20 -20.72 28.78 -8.68
N MET A 21 -20.57 29.10 -9.96
CA MET A 21 -21.20 30.23 -10.60
C MET A 21 -22.19 29.79 -11.69
N THR A 22 -23.24 30.60 -11.90
CA THR A 22 -24.18 30.42 -13.02
C THR A 22 -23.45 30.55 -14.36
N CYS A 23 -23.75 29.64 -15.28
CA CYS A 23 -23.14 29.57 -16.60
C CYS A 23 -24.20 29.65 -17.68
N ASP A 24 -23.95 30.49 -18.67
CA ASP A 24 -24.81 30.61 -19.85
C ASP A 24 -24.57 29.44 -20.83
N ASP A 25 -25.51 29.26 -21.74
CA ASP A 25 -25.52 28.16 -22.71
C ASP A 25 -24.53 28.37 -23.88
N GLY A 26 -23.96 29.56 -24.04
CA GLY A 26 -22.97 29.87 -25.09
C GLY A 26 -21.59 29.24 -24.85
N ARG A 27 -20.88 28.87 -25.91
CA ARG A 27 -19.48 28.38 -25.87
C ARG A 27 -18.62 29.21 -26.84
N PRO A 28 -17.64 29.99 -26.34
CA PRO A 28 -17.35 30.27 -24.94
C PRO A 28 -18.49 31.03 -24.24
N CYS A 29 -18.74 30.76 -22.95
CA CYS A 29 -19.79 31.47 -22.21
C CYS A 29 -19.39 32.92 -21.96
N GLN A 30 -20.36 33.84 -21.87
CA GLN A 30 -20.08 35.28 -21.75
C GLN A 30 -19.15 35.61 -20.58
N ARG A 31 -19.24 34.84 -19.49
CA ARG A 31 -18.39 35.00 -18.31
C ARG A 31 -16.94 34.60 -18.58
N CYS A 32 -16.69 33.52 -19.33
CA CYS A 32 -15.34 33.14 -19.75
C CYS A 32 -14.75 34.16 -20.72
N THR A 33 -15.57 34.76 -21.60
CA THR A 33 -15.16 35.85 -22.50
C THR A 33 -14.77 37.11 -21.72
N LYS A 34 -15.59 37.54 -20.74
CA LYS A 34 -15.28 38.70 -19.88
C LYS A 34 -14.03 38.50 -19.00
N ARG A 35 -13.70 37.26 -18.67
CA ARG A 35 -12.48 36.90 -17.91
C ARG A 35 -11.26 36.65 -18.80
N ASN A 36 -11.36 36.94 -20.10
CA ASN A 36 -10.28 36.75 -21.09
C ASN A 36 -9.75 35.30 -21.18
N ILE A 37 -10.57 34.31 -20.78
CA ILE A 37 -10.26 32.87 -20.82
C ILE A 37 -11.24 32.10 -21.72
N GLY A 38 -11.91 32.79 -22.64
CA GLY A 38 -12.89 32.19 -23.56
C GLY A 38 -12.30 31.02 -24.36
N HIS A 39 -11.05 31.13 -24.80
CA HIS A 39 -10.33 30.10 -25.54
C HIS A 39 -10.15 28.76 -24.79
N LYS A 40 -10.39 28.72 -23.47
CA LYS A 40 -10.34 27.51 -22.64
C LYS A 40 -11.72 27.02 -22.20
N CYS A 41 -12.82 27.64 -22.65
CA CYS A 41 -14.16 27.30 -22.18
C CYS A 41 -14.69 26.00 -22.83
N TYR A 42 -14.82 24.92 -22.06
CA TYR A 42 -15.40 23.65 -22.52
C TYR A 42 -16.29 22.99 -21.46
N ASP A 43 -17.12 22.04 -21.91
CA ASP A 43 -18.01 21.24 -21.06
C ASP A 43 -17.36 19.95 -20.60
N THR A 44 -17.65 19.51 -19.38
CA THR A 44 -17.26 18.18 -18.92
C THR A 44 -17.99 17.11 -19.74
N PRO A 45 -17.29 16.16 -20.39
CA PRO A 45 -17.95 15.06 -21.09
C PRO A 45 -18.71 14.19 -20.08
N ARG A 46 -19.97 13.83 -20.40
CA ARG A 46 -20.72 12.84 -19.61
C ARG A 46 -20.14 11.45 -19.87
N PRO A 47 -19.95 10.60 -18.84
CA PRO A 47 -19.63 9.20 -19.06
C PRO A 47 -20.77 8.52 -19.82
N SER A 48 -20.44 7.84 -20.92
CA SER A 48 -21.38 7.09 -21.75
C SER A 48 -22.00 5.94 -20.95
N ALA A 49 -23.33 5.92 -20.87
CA ALA A 49 -24.10 4.87 -20.21
C ALA A 49 -23.88 3.50 -20.90
N LYS A 50 -23.20 2.57 -20.23
CA LYS A 50 -23.30 1.14 -20.54
C LYS A 50 -24.61 0.61 -19.96
N LYS A 51 -25.39 -0.08 -20.81
CA LYS A 51 -26.74 -0.59 -20.58
C LYS A 51 -26.83 -1.44 -19.31
N ARG A 52 -27.85 -1.18 -18.48
CA ARG A 52 -28.33 -2.10 -17.43
C ARG A 52 -28.97 -3.31 -18.11
N ALA A 53 -28.38 -4.49 -17.91
CA ALA A 53 -29.10 -5.76 -18.02
C ALA A 53 -29.13 -6.39 -16.62
N SER A 54 -30.32 -6.86 -16.26
CA SER A 54 -30.75 -7.37 -14.97
C SER A 54 -29.84 -8.50 -14.45
N ALA A 55 -29.36 -8.36 -13.21
CA ALA A 55 -28.64 -9.43 -12.51
C ALA A 55 -29.65 -10.30 -11.76
N THR A 56 -29.97 -11.46 -12.34
CA THR A 56 -30.35 -12.64 -11.56
C THR A 56 -29.08 -13.43 -11.31
N LEU A 57 -28.90 -13.86 -10.07
CA LEU A 57 -27.80 -14.70 -9.61
C LEU A 57 -27.64 -15.93 -10.50
N ASP A 58 -26.43 -16.20 -10.99
CA ASP A 58 -26.01 -17.55 -11.32
C ASP A 58 -24.51 -17.75 -11.04
N ILE A 59 -24.26 -18.90 -10.44
CA ILE A 59 -23.05 -19.38 -9.81
C ILE A 59 -22.32 -20.30 -10.83
N ILE A 60 -20.98 -20.23 -10.88
CA ILE A 60 -19.99 -21.14 -11.54
C ILE A 60 -19.71 -20.95 -13.06
N SER A 61 -18.46 -20.54 -13.40
CA SER A 61 -17.54 -21.16 -14.41
C SER A 61 -16.29 -20.30 -14.72
N PRO A 62 -15.21 -20.86 -15.32
CA PRO A 62 -13.81 -20.55 -14.95
C PRO A 62 -13.23 -19.34 -15.70
N VAL A 63 -12.50 -18.49 -14.98
CA VAL A 63 -11.91 -17.26 -15.55
C VAL A 63 -10.56 -17.57 -16.23
N SER A 64 -10.43 -17.11 -17.47
CA SER A 64 -9.28 -17.32 -18.37
C SER A 64 -8.02 -16.56 -17.94
N ALA A 65 -6.88 -16.93 -18.53
CA ALA A 65 -5.55 -16.50 -18.14
C ALA A 65 -5.23 -15.00 -18.36
N ASP A 66 -6.05 -14.26 -19.12
CA ASP A 66 -5.77 -12.87 -19.50
C ASP A 66 -6.30 -11.81 -18.51
N ASP A 67 -7.11 -12.19 -17.52
CA ASP A 67 -7.70 -11.25 -16.54
C ASP A 67 -6.82 -10.97 -15.29
N LYS A 68 -5.62 -11.58 -15.20
CA LYS A 68 -4.81 -11.57 -13.97
C LYS A 68 -4.15 -10.22 -13.66
N LEU A 69 -3.97 -9.34 -14.65
CA LEU A 69 -3.29 -8.04 -14.49
C LEU A 69 -4.26 -6.88 -14.19
N VAL A 70 -5.52 -6.99 -14.61
CA VAL A 70 -6.55 -5.94 -14.47
C VAL A 70 -7.05 -5.81 -13.02
N ILE A 71 -6.99 -6.92 -12.27
CA ILE A 71 -7.48 -6.99 -10.88
C ILE A 71 -6.63 -6.11 -9.94
N TRP A 72 -5.34 -5.90 -10.18
CA TRP A 72 -4.49 -5.04 -9.32
C TRP A 72 -4.23 -3.65 -9.90
N GLY A 73 -4.18 -3.51 -11.23
CA GLY A 73 -4.00 -2.21 -11.90
C GLY A 73 -5.13 -1.23 -11.63
N ASN A 74 -6.38 -1.70 -11.56
CA ASN A 74 -7.55 -0.84 -11.33
C ASN A 74 -7.74 -0.38 -9.88
N LEU A 75 -6.85 -0.75 -8.94
CA LEU A 75 -6.93 -0.31 -7.53
C LEU A 75 -6.13 0.97 -7.26
N LEU A 76 -5.18 1.33 -8.12
CA LEU A 76 -4.29 2.49 -7.98
C LEU A 76 -3.88 3.06 -9.35
N GLU A 77 -4.84 3.39 -10.21
CA GLU A 77 -4.58 4.37 -11.28
C GLU A 77 -4.46 5.76 -10.66
N PHE A 78 -3.32 6.01 -10.02
CA PHE A 78 -2.72 7.33 -9.92
C PHE A 78 -1.33 7.20 -10.51
N ASN A 79 -1.21 7.53 -11.80
CA ASN A 79 0.07 7.75 -12.45
C ASN A 79 0.38 9.25 -12.31
N PRO A 80 1.36 9.68 -11.48
CA PRO A 80 1.69 11.09 -11.33
C PRO A 80 2.48 11.63 -12.53
N ASN A 81 2.94 10.76 -13.45
CA ASN A 81 3.72 11.17 -14.60
C ASN A 81 2.88 11.07 -15.87
N SER A 82 2.00 12.04 -16.07
CA SER A 82 1.73 12.53 -17.42
C SER A 82 2.67 13.71 -17.66
N ASP A 83 3.86 13.43 -18.19
CA ASP A 83 4.75 14.46 -18.73
C ASP A 83 3.97 15.27 -19.78
N SER A 84 3.78 16.54 -19.47
CA SER A 84 3.35 17.58 -20.40
C SER A 84 4.52 18.55 -20.54
N PRO A 85 5.03 18.81 -21.75
CA PRO A 85 6.11 19.76 -21.96
C PRO A 85 5.61 21.21 -21.79
N PHE A 86 6.53 22.16 -21.58
CA PHE A 86 6.40 23.64 -21.51
C PHE A 86 6.05 24.22 -20.11
N GLU A 87 6.75 25.19 -19.49
CA GLU A 87 7.77 26.19 -19.87
C GLU A 87 8.71 26.49 -18.68
N GLU A 88 10.01 26.72 -18.96
CA GLU A 88 10.99 27.22 -18.00
C GLU A 88 10.65 28.64 -17.51
N ASN A 89 10.63 28.87 -16.20
CA ASN A 89 10.71 30.23 -15.64
C ASN A 89 11.24 30.23 -14.20
N VAL A 90 12.50 30.67 -14.05
CA VAL A 90 13.21 31.44 -12.99
C VAL A 90 12.98 31.14 -11.49
N ASN A 91 11.91 30.46 -11.07
CA ASN A 91 11.65 30.04 -9.67
C ASN A 91 12.27 28.67 -9.33
N GLU A 92 12.84 28.00 -10.32
CA GLU A 92 13.36 26.65 -10.15
C GLU A 92 14.72 26.62 -9.43
N SER A 93 15.56 27.65 -9.62
CA SER A 93 16.90 27.75 -9.01
C SER A 93 16.84 27.84 -7.48
N VAL A 94 16.00 28.73 -6.93
CA VAL A 94 15.80 28.88 -5.48
C VAL A 94 15.21 27.62 -4.86
N SER A 95 14.31 26.93 -5.58
CA SER A 95 13.74 25.67 -5.14
C SER A 95 14.72 24.49 -5.20
N ARG A 96 15.68 24.52 -6.13
CA ARG A 96 16.74 23.51 -6.27
C ARG A 96 17.80 23.70 -5.20
N GLU A 97 18.31 24.92 -5.01
CA GLU A 97 19.27 25.25 -3.95
C GLU A 97 18.72 24.94 -2.56
N ARG A 98 17.44 25.25 -2.31
CA ARG A 98 16.78 24.87 -1.04
C ARG A 98 16.64 23.36 -0.88
N ARG A 99 16.31 22.62 -1.94
CA ARG A 99 16.23 21.14 -1.91
C ARG A 99 17.61 20.50 -1.74
N GLU A 100 18.64 21.04 -2.38
CA GLU A 100 20.03 20.60 -2.24
C GLU A 100 20.53 20.87 -0.82
N SER A 101 20.28 22.06 -0.27
CA SER A 101 20.58 22.39 1.13
C SER A 101 19.85 21.47 2.13
N MET A 102 18.57 21.15 1.90
CA MET A 102 17.84 20.19 2.76
C MET A 102 18.39 18.76 2.65
N ARG A 103 18.86 18.34 1.47
CA ARG A 103 19.54 17.04 1.27
C ARG A 103 20.91 17.01 1.93
N GLU A 104 21.70 18.07 1.79
CA GLU A 104 22.99 18.23 2.45
C GLU A 104 22.83 18.21 3.98
N ASN A 105 21.81 18.91 4.50
CA ASN A 105 21.48 18.89 5.92
C ASN A 105 21.12 17.46 6.39
N PHE A 106 20.34 16.70 5.61
CA PHE A 106 20.10 15.28 5.90
C PHE A 106 21.39 14.47 5.95
N PHE A 107 22.26 14.59 4.94
CA PHE A 107 23.53 13.86 4.93
C PHE A 107 24.44 14.26 6.09
N LEU A 108 24.43 15.52 6.50
CA LEU A 108 25.17 16.03 7.64
C LEU A 108 24.63 15.46 8.96
N ILE A 109 23.31 15.46 9.17
CA ILE A 109 22.65 14.87 10.35
C ILE A 109 22.85 13.34 10.41
N ALA A 110 22.79 12.66 9.27
CA ALA A 110 23.02 11.21 9.20
C ALA A 110 24.49 10.83 9.45
N ALA A 111 25.44 11.72 9.08
CA ALA A 111 26.88 11.50 9.23
C ALA A 111 27.45 11.96 10.58
N ASP A 112 26.74 12.82 11.33
CA ASP A 112 27.20 13.32 12.63
C ASP A 112 27.07 12.24 13.71
N PRO A 113 28.16 11.79 14.36
CA PRO A 113 28.13 10.75 15.38
C PRO A 113 27.63 11.21 16.76
N THR A 114 27.13 12.43 16.93
CA THR A 114 26.74 13.02 18.23
C THR A 114 25.98 12.09 19.20
N ASP A 115 26.46 12.05 20.46
CA ASP A 115 26.00 11.26 21.62
C ASP A 115 24.71 11.83 22.25
N GLY A 116 23.69 12.12 21.43
CA GLY A 116 22.35 12.46 21.90
C GLY A 116 21.56 11.22 22.33
N ASN A 117 20.42 11.41 22.99
CA ASN A 117 19.45 10.33 23.18
C ASN A 117 19.09 9.74 21.81
N ILE A 118 19.25 8.42 21.65
CA ILE A 118 19.07 7.68 20.40
C ILE A 118 17.71 7.99 19.77
N GLU A 119 16.69 8.20 20.60
CA GLU A 119 15.31 8.48 20.17
C GLU A 119 15.15 9.89 19.56
N ASP A 120 15.82 10.89 20.15
CA ASP A 120 15.78 12.26 19.66
C ASP A 120 16.57 12.42 18.35
N ARG A 121 17.75 11.78 18.27
CA ARG A 121 18.55 11.70 17.05
C ARG A 121 17.78 11.02 15.92
N LEU A 122 17.04 9.98 16.25
CA LEU A 122 16.25 9.25 15.29
C LEU A 122 15.07 10.06 14.73
N ASN A 123 14.37 10.78 15.62
CA ASN A 123 13.34 11.72 15.20
C ASN A 123 13.91 12.83 14.30
N GLN A 124 15.11 13.33 14.59
CA GLN A 124 15.81 14.30 13.74
C GLN A 124 16.12 13.73 12.36
N ILE A 125 16.61 12.49 12.27
CA ILE A 125 16.92 11.82 10.98
C ILE A 125 15.65 11.64 10.14
N ILE A 126 14.53 11.23 10.74
CA ILE A 126 13.26 11.03 10.03
C ILE A 126 12.70 12.36 9.55
N ASN A 127 12.73 13.40 10.39
CA ASN A 127 12.31 14.75 10.00
C ASN A 127 13.19 15.30 8.88
N ALA A 128 14.51 15.08 8.94
CA ALA A 128 15.43 15.46 7.87
C ALA A 128 15.16 14.69 6.57
N LYS A 129 14.83 13.39 6.62
CA LYS A 129 14.38 12.62 5.44
C LYS A 129 13.11 13.18 4.82
N TYR A 130 12.18 13.66 5.66
CA TYR A 130 10.93 14.27 5.22
C TYR A 130 11.19 15.62 4.54
N GLU A 131 11.93 16.52 5.21
CA GLU A 131 12.27 17.85 4.68
C GLU A 131 13.09 17.78 3.39
N ALA A 132 14.00 16.81 3.29
CA ALA A 132 14.79 16.57 2.08
C ALA A 132 14.00 15.93 0.92
N GLY A 133 12.74 15.53 1.15
CA GLY A 133 11.88 14.87 0.17
C GLY A 133 12.35 13.46 -0.22
N PHE A 134 13.10 12.79 0.66
CA PHE A 134 13.53 11.41 0.44
C PHE A 134 12.42 10.40 0.77
N LEU A 135 11.48 10.76 1.64
CA LEU A 135 10.31 9.94 1.95
C LEU A 135 9.34 9.93 0.77
N LYS A 136 9.07 8.73 0.23
CA LYS A 136 8.13 8.50 -0.86
C LYS A 136 7.03 7.55 -0.40
N PRO A 137 5.79 7.73 -0.87
CA PRO A 137 4.72 6.76 -0.61
C PRO A 137 5.13 5.33 -1.01
N TYR A 138 4.87 4.36 -0.15
CA TYR A 138 5.11 2.97 -0.48
C TYR A 138 4.10 2.45 -1.53
N ASN A 139 4.63 1.77 -2.56
CA ASN A 139 3.82 1.26 -3.65
C ASN A 139 3.28 -0.16 -3.36
N TYR A 140 2.07 -0.20 -2.80
CA TYR A 140 1.36 -1.46 -2.52
C TYR A 140 1.01 -2.28 -3.77
N VAL A 141 0.88 -1.66 -4.96
CA VAL A 141 0.60 -2.40 -6.20
C VAL A 141 1.74 -3.37 -6.50
N ASN A 142 2.98 -2.89 -6.40
CA ASN A 142 4.16 -3.69 -6.67
C ASN A 142 4.27 -4.88 -5.71
N GLY A 143 4.01 -4.66 -4.42
CA GLY A 143 4.03 -5.72 -3.41
C GLY A 143 2.98 -6.81 -3.69
N TYR A 144 1.74 -6.43 -4.02
CA TYR A 144 0.71 -7.43 -4.38
C TYR A 144 0.96 -8.10 -5.73
N ALA A 145 1.55 -7.39 -6.70
CA ALA A 145 1.99 -8.00 -7.96
C ALA A 145 3.08 -9.06 -7.73
N ARG A 146 4.01 -8.82 -6.80
CA ARG A 146 5.01 -9.81 -6.39
C ARG A 146 4.36 -11.05 -5.78
N LEU A 147 3.41 -10.87 -4.85
CA LEU A 147 2.64 -11.97 -4.26
C LEU A 147 1.90 -12.78 -5.33
N GLN A 148 1.24 -12.11 -6.28
CA GLN A 148 0.53 -12.76 -7.38
C GLN A 148 1.47 -13.65 -8.20
N ARG A 149 2.64 -13.13 -8.61
CA ARG A 149 3.65 -13.89 -9.35
C ARG A 149 4.13 -15.11 -8.57
N TYR A 150 4.35 -14.95 -7.26
CA TYR A 150 4.72 -16.06 -6.39
C TYR A 150 3.65 -17.16 -6.37
N MET A 151 2.39 -16.78 -6.16
CA MET A 151 1.25 -17.73 -6.16
C MET A 151 1.09 -18.44 -7.51
N ASP A 152 1.33 -17.75 -8.63
CA ASP A 152 1.23 -18.35 -9.95
C ASP A 152 2.33 -19.38 -10.24
N GLN A 153 3.52 -19.25 -9.62
CA GLN A 153 4.67 -20.12 -9.83
C GLN A 153 4.79 -21.26 -8.80
N HIS A 154 4.41 -21.01 -7.54
CA HIS A 154 4.76 -21.90 -6.42
C HIS A 154 3.55 -22.53 -5.71
N MET A 155 2.31 -22.16 -6.06
CA MET A 155 1.11 -22.65 -5.38
C MET A 155 0.16 -23.40 -6.31
N SER A 156 -0.59 -24.32 -5.74
CA SER A 156 -1.66 -25.03 -6.45
C SER A 156 -2.82 -24.11 -6.81
N SER A 157 -3.57 -24.49 -7.86
CA SER A 157 -4.71 -23.69 -8.32
C SER A 157 -5.81 -23.53 -7.25
N ASN A 158 -5.96 -24.51 -6.36
CA ASN A 158 -6.98 -24.49 -5.31
C ASN A 158 -6.61 -23.52 -4.17
N THR A 159 -5.38 -23.59 -3.67
CA THR A 159 -4.90 -22.71 -2.59
C THR A 159 -4.81 -21.26 -3.03
N ARG A 160 -4.34 -21.02 -4.27
CA ARG A 160 -4.34 -19.69 -4.89
C ARG A 160 -5.76 -19.10 -4.92
N ARG A 161 -6.77 -19.88 -5.31
CA ARG A 161 -8.17 -19.41 -5.33
C ARG A 161 -8.66 -19.02 -3.94
N ARG A 162 -8.32 -19.80 -2.91
CA ARG A 162 -8.68 -19.48 -1.51
C ARG A 162 -8.09 -18.14 -1.08
N ILE A 163 -6.80 -17.92 -1.31
CA ILE A 163 -6.14 -16.65 -0.96
C ILE A 163 -6.80 -15.49 -1.72
N LEU A 164 -7.02 -15.63 -3.02
CA LEU A 164 -7.65 -14.57 -3.83
C LEU A 164 -9.07 -14.25 -3.36
N ASN A 165 -9.85 -15.25 -2.94
CA ASN A 165 -11.19 -15.03 -2.38
C ASN A 165 -11.12 -14.21 -1.09
N VAL A 166 -10.19 -14.54 -0.20
CA VAL A 166 -9.97 -13.79 1.04
C VAL A 166 -9.50 -12.37 0.74
N MET A 167 -8.58 -12.19 -0.19
CA MET A 167 -8.15 -10.84 -0.61
C MET A 167 -9.31 -10.04 -1.22
N GLY A 168 -10.24 -10.70 -1.90
CA GLY A 168 -11.46 -10.12 -2.45
C GLY A 168 -12.35 -9.45 -1.40
N THR A 169 -12.38 -9.95 -0.16
CA THR A 169 -13.29 -9.44 0.87
C THR A 169 -12.92 -8.04 1.36
N PHE A 170 -11.63 -7.77 1.53
CA PHE A 170 -11.15 -6.51 2.10
C PHE A 170 -10.62 -5.50 1.07
N ARG A 171 -10.53 -5.89 -0.21
CA ARG A 171 -10.15 -4.99 -1.30
C ARG A 171 -11.03 -3.74 -1.44
N PRO A 172 -12.36 -3.80 -1.31
CA PRO A 172 -13.21 -2.61 -1.38
C PRO A 172 -12.89 -1.60 -0.27
N ALA A 173 -12.68 -2.08 0.95
CA ALA A 173 -12.33 -1.23 2.09
C ALA A 173 -10.99 -0.51 1.87
N PHE A 174 -9.96 -1.21 1.38
CA PHE A 174 -8.70 -0.57 1.01
C PHE A 174 -8.87 0.49 -0.07
N ARG A 175 -9.70 0.22 -1.08
CA ARG A 175 -9.94 1.17 -2.18
C ARG A 175 -10.62 2.44 -1.70
N GLU A 176 -11.65 2.29 -0.87
CA GLU A 176 -12.42 3.40 -0.33
C GLU A 176 -11.52 4.33 0.50
N ILE A 177 -10.71 3.76 1.39
CA ILE A 177 -9.80 4.56 2.21
C ILE A 177 -8.72 5.19 1.32
N ALA A 178 -8.10 4.44 0.41
CA ALA A 178 -7.06 4.97 -0.48
C ALA A 178 -7.53 6.16 -1.35
N GLN A 179 -8.81 6.17 -1.76
CA GLN A 179 -9.39 7.29 -2.52
C GLN A 179 -9.60 8.55 -1.67
N SER A 180 -9.67 8.40 -0.34
CA SER A 180 -9.86 9.51 0.60
C SER A 180 -8.54 10.17 1.04
N LEU A 181 -7.40 9.52 0.77
CA LEU A 181 -6.09 9.97 1.22
C LEU A 181 -5.45 10.94 0.24
N THR A 182 -4.74 11.93 0.78
CA THR A 182 -3.89 12.85 0.00
C THR A 182 -2.46 12.34 -0.11
N ASP A 183 -1.68 12.90 -1.04
CA ASP A 183 -0.24 12.56 -1.17
C ASP A 183 0.54 12.82 0.13
N ILE A 184 0.17 13.85 0.88
CA ILE A 184 0.77 14.17 2.18
C ILE A 184 0.44 13.07 3.20
N ASP A 185 -0.81 12.62 3.23
CA ASP A 185 -1.22 11.54 4.14
C ASP A 185 -0.45 10.25 3.86
N LEU A 186 -0.21 9.92 2.59
CA LEU A 186 0.57 8.75 2.20
C LEU A 186 2.04 8.85 2.65
N ILE A 187 2.62 10.06 2.61
CA ILE A 187 3.98 10.31 3.13
C ILE A 187 4.01 10.17 4.66
N LEU A 188 3.01 10.70 5.37
CA LEU A 188 2.92 10.59 6.83
C LEU A 188 2.72 9.14 7.30
N VAL A 189 1.97 8.33 6.55
CA VAL A 189 1.85 6.88 6.81
C VAL A 189 3.20 6.18 6.67
N GLU A 190 3.98 6.55 5.66
CA GLU A 190 5.32 5.98 5.46
C GLU A 190 6.32 6.43 6.53
N GLU A 191 6.27 7.69 6.92
CA GLU A 191 7.05 8.23 8.03
C GLU A 191 6.73 7.50 9.35
N ALA A 192 5.45 7.26 9.63
CA ALA A 192 5.01 6.49 10.79
C ALA A 192 5.47 5.02 10.73
N PHE A 193 5.52 4.43 9.54
CA PHE A 193 6.05 3.08 9.34
C PHE A 193 7.54 3.01 9.69
N GLU A 194 8.36 3.96 9.21
CA GLU A 194 9.79 4.05 9.52
C GLU A 194 10.03 4.22 11.03
N ARG A 195 9.31 5.13 11.70
CA ARG A 195 9.35 5.27 13.17
C ARG A 195 9.08 3.94 13.86
N LEU A 196 8.03 3.24 13.45
CA LEU A 196 7.68 1.96 14.06
C LEU A 196 8.76 0.90 13.85
N LEU A 197 9.42 0.85 12.68
CA LEU A 197 10.55 -0.06 12.47
C LEU A 197 11.66 0.15 13.49
N LEU A 198 11.91 1.39 13.88
CA LEU A 198 12.99 1.75 14.79
C LEU A 198 12.64 1.45 16.25
N ASP A 199 11.39 1.64 16.64
CA ASP A 199 10.89 1.16 17.94
C ASP A 199 11.10 -0.35 18.09
N TYR A 200 10.86 -1.10 16.99
CA TYR A 200 11.05 -2.54 16.97
C TYR A 200 12.52 -2.99 16.99
N ASP A 201 13.51 -2.13 16.72
CA ASP A 201 14.94 -2.51 16.87
C ASP A 201 15.29 -2.86 18.31
N ARG A 202 14.85 -2.00 19.25
CA ARG A 202 15.09 -2.22 20.67
C ARG A 202 14.36 -3.47 21.15
N VAL A 203 13.12 -3.65 20.70
CA VAL A 203 12.30 -4.82 21.06
C VAL A 203 12.94 -6.11 20.54
N PHE A 204 13.33 -6.17 19.27
CA PHE A 204 13.90 -7.37 18.66
C PHE A 204 15.30 -7.69 19.20
N SER A 205 16.05 -6.70 19.65
CA SER A 205 17.34 -6.90 20.31
C SER A 205 17.21 -7.46 21.74
N ALA A 206 16.09 -7.16 22.42
CA ALA A 206 15.84 -7.61 23.79
C ALA A 206 15.06 -8.93 23.90
N MET A 207 14.35 -9.34 22.84
CA MET A 207 13.54 -10.57 22.84
C MET A 207 14.33 -11.79 22.35
N ALA A 208 14.26 -12.88 23.12
CA ALA A 208 14.82 -14.19 22.75
C ALA A 208 13.86 -15.09 21.93
N VAL A 209 12.65 -14.60 21.63
CA VAL A 209 11.65 -15.36 20.86
C VAL A 209 11.82 -15.04 19.36
N PRO A 210 11.94 -16.04 18.46
CA PRO A 210 12.02 -15.78 17.02
C PRO A 210 10.84 -14.93 16.53
N ALA A 211 11.14 -13.72 16.05
CA ALA A 211 10.15 -12.75 15.63
C ALA A 211 10.56 -12.02 14.36
N CYS A 212 9.57 -11.71 13.52
CA CYS A 212 9.77 -10.84 12.38
C CYS A 212 8.57 -9.92 12.14
N LEU A 213 8.83 -8.87 11.38
CA LEU A 213 7.92 -7.79 11.07
C LEU A 213 7.86 -7.65 9.55
N TRP A 214 6.64 -7.66 9.02
CA TRP A 214 6.39 -7.48 7.60
C TRP A 214 5.21 -6.53 7.33
N ARG A 215 5.18 -5.98 6.12
CA ARG A 215 4.05 -5.17 5.64
C ARG A 215 2.85 -6.03 5.29
N ARG A 216 1.66 -5.44 5.13
CA ARG A 216 0.46 -6.15 4.64
C ARG A 216 0.59 -6.81 3.25
N THR A 217 1.66 -6.53 2.52
CA THR A 217 2.03 -7.18 1.25
C THR A 217 2.77 -8.50 1.46
N GLY A 218 3.25 -8.78 2.68
CA GLY A 218 4.08 -9.94 3.02
C GLY A 218 5.58 -9.67 3.03
N GLU A 219 6.02 -8.48 2.63
CA GLU A 219 7.44 -8.11 2.57
C GLU A 219 8.02 -7.87 3.97
N ILE A 220 9.09 -8.60 4.31
CA ILE A 220 9.76 -8.54 5.62
C ILE A 220 10.70 -7.35 5.65
N TYR A 221 10.58 -6.52 6.69
CA TYR A 221 11.41 -5.33 6.89
C TYR A 221 12.30 -5.43 8.13
N LYS A 222 11.96 -6.31 9.08
CA LYS A 222 12.78 -6.54 10.26
C LYS A 222 12.60 -7.94 10.78
N GLY A 223 13.63 -8.52 11.36
CA GLY A 223 13.58 -9.77 12.09
C GLY A 223 14.73 -9.87 13.07
N ASN A 224 14.54 -10.57 14.17
CA ASN A 224 15.62 -10.79 15.13
C ASN A 224 16.57 -11.91 14.68
N LYS A 225 17.72 -12.00 15.36
CA LYS A 225 18.75 -13.01 15.07
C LYS A 225 18.22 -14.43 15.25
N GLU A 226 17.29 -14.62 16.19
CA GLU A 226 16.64 -15.88 16.49
C GLU A 226 15.77 -16.33 15.31
N PHE A 227 15.00 -15.42 14.70
CA PHE A 227 14.23 -15.71 13.50
C PHE A 227 15.12 -16.01 12.30
N ALA A 228 16.18 -15.21 12.09
CA ALA A 228 17.15 -15.44 11.03
C ALA A 228 17.80 -16.84 11.14
N SER A 229 18.19 -17.22 12.35
CA SER A 229 18.72 -18.55 12.65
C SER A 229 17.69 -19.66 12.44
N LEU A 230 16.41 -19.41 12.76
CA LEU A 230 15.34 -20.39 12.61
C LEU A 230 15.10 -20.79 11.15
N ILE A 231 15.12 -19.82 10.23
CA ILE A 231 14.91 -20.07 8.79
C ILE A 231 16.23 -20.23 7.99
N ASP A 232 17.37 -20.16 8.68
CA ASP A 232 18.72 -20.31 8.13
C ASP A 232 19.05 -19.31 7.01
N VAL A 233 18.72 -18.03 7.26
CA VAL A 233 19.07 -16.91 6.37
C VAL A 233 19.88 -15.88 7.16
N PRO A 234 20.77 -15.12 6.51
CA PRO A 234 21.47 -14.05 7.19
C PRO A 234 20.52 -12.88 7.48
N VAL A 235 20.79 -12.14 8.57
CA VAL A 235 19.88 -11.10 9.10
C VAL A 235 19.64 -9.96 8.09
N ASP A 236 20.59 -9.69 7.22
CA ASP A 236 20.51 -8.69 6.15
C ASP A 236 19.47 -9.03 5.06
N GLN A 237 19.04 -10.29 4.95
CA GLN A 237 17.92 -10.67 4.07
C GLN A 237 16.55 -10.36 4.69
N LEU A 238 16.50 -10.06 5.99
CA LEU A 238 15.27 -9.71 6.71
C LEU A 238 15.03 -8.20 6.75
N SER A 239 15.79 -7.42 5.97
CA SER A 239 15.62 -5.98 5.80
C SER A 239 15.08 -5.65 4.40
N ASP A 240 14.49 -4.46 4.29
CA ASP A 240 14.18 -3.79 3.01
C ASP A 240 13.25 -4.56 2.05
N GLY A 241 12.44 -5.49 2.55
CA GLY A 241 11.52 -6.26 1.73
C GLY A 241 12.20 -7.27 0.79
N LYS A 242 13.48 -7.60 1.00
CA LYS A 242 14.21 -8.57 0.16
C LYS A 242 13.54 -9.95 0.19
N LEU A 243 13.09 -10.37 1.37
CA LEU A 243 12.39 -11.63 1.60
C LEU A 243 10.93 -11.37 1.95
N CYS A 244 10.04 -12.26 1.53
CA CYS A 244 8.63 -12.23 1.90
C CYS A 244 8.27 -13.40 2.83
N ILE A 245 7.31 -13.18 3.73
CA ILE A 245 6.83 -14.21 4.67
C ILE A 245 6.28 -15.44 3.95
N TYR A 246 5.62 -15.25 2.80
CA TYR A 246 5.07 -16.35 2.01
C TYR A 246 6.14 -17.16 1.26
N GLU A 247 7.37 -16.67 1.15
CA GLU A 247 8.50 -17.42 0.56
C GLU A 247 9.11 -18.42 1.56
N ILE A 248 8.86 -18.23 2.87
CA ILE A 248 9.40 -19.06 3.95
C ILE A 248 8.34 -19.91 4.67
N MET A 249 7.05 -19.64 4.46
CA MET A 249 5.98 -20.49 4.98
C MET A 249 5.65 -21.62 3.99
N ALA A 250 5.25 -22.78 4.50
CA ALA A 250 4.66 -23.82 3.65
C ALA A 250 3.30 -23.38 3.10
N GLU A 251 2.95 -23.91 1.92
CA GLU A 251 1.73 -23.51 1.18
C GLU A 251 0.46 -23.48 2.04
N GLU A 252 0.21 -24.54 2.82
CA GLU A 252 -0.96 -24.63 3.70
C GLU A 252 -0.96 -23.56 4.79
N SER A 253 0.22 -23.22 5.31
CA SER A 253 0.38 -22.19 6.33
C SER A 253 0.19 -20.78 5.78
N ILE A 254 0.54 -20.54 4.51
CA ILE A 254 0.24 -19.29 3.81
C ILE A 254 -1.28 -19.09 3.71
N VAL A 255 -2.01 -20.14 3.32
CA VAL A 255 -3.47 -20.09 3.21
C VAL A 255 -4.11 -19.83 4.57
N ASN A 256 -3.70 -20.58 5.61
CA ASN A 256 -4.19 -20.38 6.98
C ASN A 256 -3.91 -18.94 7.47
N TYR A 257 -2.71 -18.41 7.21
CA TYR A 257 -2.38 -17.03 7.53
C TYR A 257 -3.33 -16.03 6.86
N TRP A 258 -3.54 -16.13 5.55
CA TRP A 258 -4.43 -15.21 4.83
C TRP A 258 -5.87 -15.30 5.31
N GLU A 259 -6.40 -16.50 5.52
CA GLU A 259 -7.76 -16.70 6.04
C GLU A 259 -7.93 -16.07 7.42
N LYS A 260 -6.96 -16.24 8.32
CA LYS A 260 -6.99 -15.59 9.64
C LYS A 260 -6.81 -14.08 9.56
N TYR A 261 -5.89 -13.61 8.71
CA TYR A 261 -5.65 -12.18 8.50
C TYR A 261 -6.90 -11.50 7.96
N GLY A 262 -7.58 -12.09 6.96
CA GLY A 262 -8.79 -11.52 6.36
C GLY A 262 -9.93 -11.32 7.37
N ASN A 263 -10.04 -12.20 8.37
CA ASN A 263 -11.06 -12.09 9.42
C ASN A 263 -10.79 -10.94 10.39
N ILE A 264 -9.51 -10.63 10.66
CA ILE A 264 -9.15 -9.63 11.67
C ILE A 264 -8.64 -8.31 11.09
N ALA A 265 -8.34 -8.22 9.80
CA ALA A 265 -7.70 -7.05 9.18
C ALA A 265 -8.43 -5.74 9.51
N PHE A 266 -9.76 -5.75 9.45
CA PHE A 266 -10.63 -4.58 9.71
C PHE A 266 -11.47 -4.72 10.98
N ASP A 267 -11.18 -5.69 11.85
CA ASP A 267 -11.83 -5.79 13.15
C ASP A 267 -11.03 -4.98 14.20
N PRO A 268 -11.56 -3.84 14.71
CA PRO A 268 -10.85 -3.05 15.71
C PRO A 268 -10.73 -3.76 17.06
N ARG A 269 -11.59 -4.75 17.35
CA ARG A 269 -11.61 -5.49 18.62
C ARG A 269 -10.50 -6.53 18.69
N GLN A 270 -10.18 -7.15 17.56
CA GLN A 270 -9.16 -8.19 17.49
C GLN A 270 -7.88 -7.67 16.82
N LYS A 271 -6.77 -7.74 17.56
CA LYS A 271 -5.45 -7.32 17.08
C LYS A 271 -4.48 -8.46 16.90
N ALA A 272 -4.72 -9.59 17.55
CA ALA A 272 -3.82 -10.73 17.55
C ALA A 272 -4.55 -12.04 17.22
N VAL A 273 -3.83 -12.94 16.55
CA VAL A 273 -4.26 -14.31 16.27
C VAL A 273 -3.16 -15.26 16.72
N LEU A 274 -3.55 -16.34 17.38
CA LEU A 274 -2.71 -17.49 17.65
C LEU A 274 -3.14 -18.65 16.74
N THR A 275 -2.18 -19.31 16.12
CA THR A 275 -2.39 -20.44 15.22
C THR A 275 -1.11 -21.28 15.13
N SER A 276 -1.05 -22.25 14.23
CA SER A 276 0.16 -23.00 13.90
C SER A 276 0.63 -22.66 12.49
N CYS A 277 1.92 -22.77 12.26
CA CYS A 277 2.50 -22.66 10.92
C CYS A 277 3.65 -23.64 10.73
N LEU A 278 3.89 -23.96 9.48
CA LEU A 278 5.01 -24.75 9.00
C LEU A 278 5.96 -23.82 8.24
N LEU A 279 7.21 -23.72 8.68
CA LEU A 279 8.25 -22.93 8.02
C LEU A 279 9.16 -23.83 7.17
N ARG A 280 9.63 -23.32 6.04
CA ARG A 280 10.56 -23.98 5.13
C ARG A 280 11.94 -23.36 5.29
N THR A 281 12.92 -24.18 5.64
CA THR A 281 14.32 -23.74 5.74
C THR A 281 15.00 -23.82 4.36
N LYS A 282 15.67 -22.75 3.91
CA LYS A 282 16.27 -22.71 2.56
C LYS A 282 17.38 -23.74 2.34
N LYS A 283 18.20 -24.05 3.36
CA LYS A 283 19.38 -24.93 3.18
C LYS A 283 19.11 -26.41 3.45
N LYS A 284 18.20 -26.74 4.37
CA LYS A 284 18.03 -28.11 4.87
C LYS A 284 16.86 -28.86 4.25
N SER A 285 16.01 -28.20 3.45
CA SER A 285 14.73 -28.78 2.96
C SER A 285 13.88 -29.38 4.09
N VAL A 286 14.08 -28.94 5.33
CA VAL A 286 13.33 -29.37 6.50
C VAL A 286 12.15 -28.43 6.68
N VAL A 287 11.02 -29.00 7.07
CA VAL A 287 9.83 -28.25 7.47
C VAL A 287 9.81 -28.19 8.99
N LEU A 288 9.77 -26.97 9.53
CA LEU A 288 9.73 -26.72 10.97
C LEU A 288 8.30 -26.42 11.40
N SER A 289 7.79 -27.17 12.36
CA SER A 289 6.50 -26.87 12.98
C SER A 289 6.67 -25.78 14.04
N CYS A 290 5.82 -24.76 13.99
CA CYS A 290 5.85 -23.64 14.91
C CYS A 290 4.44 -23.31 15.42
N CYS A 291 4.35 -23.03 16.73
CA CYS A 291 3.26 -22.22 17.25
C CYS A 291 3.49 -20.79 16.75
N PHE A 292 2.50 -20.23 16.07
CA PHE A 292 2.61 -18.97 15.36
C PHE A 292 1.57 -18.00 15.88
N SER A 293 2.01 -16.82 16.28
CA SER A 293 1.11 -15.72 16.56
C SER A 293 1.47 -14.54 15.69
N PHE A 294 0.46 -13.76 15.28
CA PHE A 294 0.72 -12.49 14.65
C PHE A 294 -0.21 -11.41 15.19
N THR A 295 0.32 -10.20 15.29
CA THR A 295 -0.39 -9.00 15.72
C THR A 295 -0.40 -7.98 14.59
N ILE A 296 -1.56 -7.38 14.33
CA ILE A 296 -1.75 -6.34 13.32
C ILE A 296 -1.69 -4.97 13.99
N ARG A 297 -0.79 -4.12 13.49
CA ARG A 297 -0.74 -2.68 13.77
C ARG A 297 -1.38 -1.93 12.60
N ARG A 298 -2.32 -1.04 12.93
CA ARG A 298 -3.05 -0.20 11.99
C ARG A 298 -2.55 1.23 12.06
N ASP A 299 -2.63 1.94 10.96
CA ASP A 299 -2.36 3.37 10.90
C ASP A 299 -3.55 4.19 11.46
N ARG A 300 -3.42 5.52 11.36
CA ARG A 300 -4.44 6.48 11.76
C ARG A 300 -5.76 6.41 10.97
N TYR A 301 -5.79 5.66 9.86
CA TYR A 301 -6.95 5.44 9.00
C TYR A 301 -7.50 4.02 9.16
N ASP A 302 -7.12 3.32 10.23
CA ASP A 302 -7.48 1.93 10.52
C ASP A 302 -7.07 0.92 9.45
N ILE A 303 -6.10 1.28 8.60
CA ILE A 303 -5.55 0.37 7.61
C ILE A 303 -4.41 -0.45 8.26
N PRO A 304 -4.39 -1.79 8.12
CA PRO A 304 -3.22 -2.60 8.44
C PRO A 304 -1.95 -2.10 7.72
N THR A 305 -0.93 -1.79 8.51
CA THR A 305 0.36 -1.30 8.00
C THR A 305 1.45 -2.31 8.30
N ILE A 306 1.53 -2.75 9.55
CA ILE A 306 2.56 -3.66 10.05
C ILE A 306 1.91 -4.90 10.66
N ILE A 307 2.49 -6.05 10.35
CA ILE A 307 2.20 -7.32 11.00
C ILE A 307 3.48 -7.79 11.68
N VAL A 308 3.36 -8.15 12.96
CA VAL A 308 4.46 -8.70 13.75
C VAL A 308 4.12 -10.12 14.11
N GLY A 309 4.98 -11.05 13.70
CA GLY A 309 4.84 -12.48 13.96
C GLY A 309 5.86 -12.98 14.95
N ASN A 310 5.41 -13.83 15.88
CA ASN A 310 6.27 -14.61 16.77
C ASN A 310 6.13 -16.09 16.42
N PHE A 311 7.27 -16.76 16.31
CA PHE A 311 7.39 -18.15 15.87
C PHE A 311 8.08 -18.94 16.98
N LEU A 312 7.33 -19.85 17.61
CA LEU A 312 7.83 -20.74 18.64
C LEU A 312 7.95 -22.14 18.05
N PRO A 313 9.17 -22.62 17.76
CA PRO A 313 9.36 -23.98 17.25
C PRO A 313 8.79 -25.01 18.22
N ILE A 314 8.08 -26.00 17.69
CA ILE A 314 7.58 -27.14 18.45
C ILE A 314 8.43 -28.33 18.06
N GLU A 315 9.19 -28.86 19.01
CA GLU A 315 9.82 -30.17 18.84
C GLU A 315 8.71 -31.21 18.80
N ILE A 316 8.52 -31.84 17.64
CA ILE A 316 7.69 -33.03 17.54
C ILE A 316 8.50 -34.13 18.20
N GLN A 317 8.18 -34.45 19.46
CA GLN A 317 8.65 -35.69 20.07
C GLN A 317 8.10 -36.84 19.22
N SER A 318 8.96 -37.38 18.35
CA SER A 318 8.76 -38.64 17.65
C SER A 318 9.05 -39.80 18.59
#